data_AF-A0A150PKX9-F1
#
_entry.id   AF-A0A150PKX9-F1
#
_cell.length_a   1.000
_cell.length_b   1.000
_cell.length_c   1.000
_cell.angle_alpha   90.00
_cell.angle_beta   90.00
_cell.angle_gamma   90.00
#
_symmetry.space_group_name_H-M   'P 1'
#
loop_
_entity.id
_entity.type
_entity.pdbx_description
1 polymer ?
#
loop_
_entity_poly.entity_id
_entity_poly.type
_entity_poly.pdbx_seq_one_letter_code
_entity_poly.pdbx_strand_id
1 'polypeptide(L)'
;DETAARAGRRHAEDMARVGFTGHWGSDGSVPEERYTAAGGDGFVMENAGCFGDATPRELDPDPRFSAESLERVHNAFMNEKPPADGHRRNVLTASHTSLGVGLAKAKGFDIACMAQEFVDDYGTYQPLPRRAQVGEVVRVAGELRAPAKIAGVGISRVEAGKPIPPERLRKMGGYPIPPPYATFFPKGFKTPIPLQVNGNRFDIQVPLDDRKRPGLYGVSVWATFPPSNELKMVSLRTVEVGGKSGKKGAR
;
A
#
# COMPACT_ATOMS: atom_id res chain seq x y z
N ASP A 1 -3.62 12.43 7.19
CA ASP A 1 -3.62 12.28 5.73
C ASP A 1 -5.03 11.88 5.28
N GLU A 2 -5.69 12.73 4.50
CA GLU A 2 -7.04 12.46 4.01
C GLU A 2 -7.09 11.36 2.94
N THR A 3 -6.03 11.23 2.14
CA THR A 3 -5.90 10.17 1.13
C THR A 3 -5.79 8.81 1.78
N ALA A 4 -4.96 8.70 2.82
CA ALA A 4 -4.85 7.52 3.66
C ALA A 4 -6.18 7.21 4.37
N ALA A 5 -6.87 8.22 4.92
CA ALA A 5 -8.18 8.03 5.54
C ALA A 5 -9.24 7.52 4.54
N ARG A 6 -9.24 7.99 3.28
CA ARG A 6 -10.13 7.46 2.23
C ARG A 6 -9.80 6.01 1.87
N ALA A 7 -8.53 5.67 1.75
CA ALA A 7 -8.07 4.30 1.48
C ALA A 7 -8.49 3.34 2.61
N GLY A 8 -8.22 3.74 3.86
CA GLY A 8 -8.63 2.99 5.04
C GLY A 8 -10.14 2.88 5.18
N ARG A 9 -10.91 3.94 4.86
CA ARG A 9 -12.38 3.89 4.95
C ARG A 9 -12.96 2.88 3.96
N ARG A 10 -12.45 2.86 2.72
CA ARG A 10 -12.82 1.85 1.73
C ARG A 10 -12.62 0.43 2.26
N HIS A 11 -11.52 0.19 2.98
CA HIS A 11 -11.23 -1.12 3.55
C HIS A 11 -12.09 -1.44 4.78
N ALA A 12 -12.32 -0.46 5.65
CA ALA A 12 -13.20 -0.61 6.80
C ALA A 12 -14.64 -0.93 6.37
N GLU A 13 -15.15 -0.26 5.32
CA GLU A 13 -16.44 -0.55 4.71
C GLU A 13 -16.50 -1.98 4.16
N ASP A 14 -15.42 -2.44 3.51
CA ASP A 14 -15.35 -3.81 3.01
C ASP A 14 -15.38 -4.84 4.14
N MET A 15 -14.55 -4.65 5.16
CA MET A 15 -14.51 -5.47 6.37
C MET A 15 -15.88 -5.53 7.06
N ALA A 16 -16.56 -4.40 7.24
CA ALA A 16 -17.87 -4.32 7.89
C ALA A 16 -18.98 -4.99 7.06
N ARG A 17 -18.98 -4.76 5.74
CA ARG A 17 -19.99 -5.29 4.81
C ARG A 17 -19.89 -6.80 4.65
N VAL A 18 -18.66 -7.33 4.58
CA VAL A 18 -18.40 -8.74 4.32
C VAL A 18 -18.21 -9.54 5.62
N GLY A 19 -17.92 -8.85 6.73
CA GLY A 19 -17.81 -9.44 8.06
C GLY A 19 -16.45 -10.10 8.30
N PHE A 20 -15.33 -9.49 7.93
CA PHE A 20 -13.99 -10.06 8.18
C PHE A 20 -13.05 -9.04 8.83
N THR A 21 -11.93 -9.52 9.37
CA THR A 21 -10.76 -8.70 9.75
C THR A 21 -9.55 -9.25 9.01
N GLY A 22 -8.79 -8.38 8.33
CA GLY A 22 -7.56 -8.74 7.64
C GLY A 22 -7.08 -7.62 6.72
N HIS A 23 -5.84 -7.68 6.24
CA HIS A 23 -5.26 -6.65 5.38
C HIS A 23 -5.69 -6.72 3.91
N TRP A 24 -6.06 -7.92 3.47
CA TRP A 24 -6.55 -8.18 2.13
C TRP A 24 -8.01 -7.75 2.02
N GLY A 25 -8.36 -7.01 0.99
CA GLY A 25 -9.76 -6.74 0.64
C GLY A 25 -10.43 -7.98 0.06
N SER A 26 -11.77 -8.00 0.08
CA SER A 26 -12.57 -9.03 -0.57
C SER A 26 -12.42 -9.06 -2.10
N ASP A 27 -11.91 -7.97 -2.67
CA ASP A 27 -11.49 -7.86 -4.08
C ASP A 27 -10.06 -8.35 -4.33
N GLY A 28 -9.33 -8.72 -3.27
CA GLY A 28 -7.94 -9.15 -3.33
C GLY A 28 -6.91 -8.01 -3.27
N SER A 29 -7.33 -6.76 -3.05
CA SER A 29 -6.41 -5.62 -2.91
C SER A 29 -5.66 -5.63 -1.57
N VAL A 30 -4.42 -5.14 -1.57
CA VAL A 30 -3.61 -4.87 -0.37
C VAL A 30 -3.52 -3.36 -0.07
N PRO A 31 -2.99 -2.92 1.10
CA PRO A 31 -2.99 -1.51 1.48
C PRO A 31 -2.38 -0.55 0.45
N GLU A 32 -1.23 -0.88 -0.14
CA GLU A 32 -0.57 -0.03 -1.14
C GLU A 32 -1.41 0.16 -2.42
N GLU A 33 -2.23 -0.83 -2.80
CA GLU A 33 -3.17 -0.71 -3.92
C GLU A 33 -4.27 0.28 -3.60
N ARG A 34 -4.88 0.15 -2.41
CA ARG A 34 -5.96 1.04 -1.97
C ARG A 34 -5.46 2.48 -1.79
N TYR A 35 -4.27 2.64 -1.22
CA TYR A 35 -3.64 3.94 -1.04
C TYR A 35 -3.31 4.60 -2.39
N THR A 36 -2.69 3.86 -3.31
CA THR A 36 -2.43 4.36 -4.68
C THR A 36 -3.74 4.74 -5.38
N ALA A 37 -4.77 3.90 -5.31
CA ALA A 37 -6.07 4.16 -5.93
C ALA A 37 -6.77 5.41 -5.35
N ALA A 38 -6.56 5.70 -4.07
CA ALA A 38 -7.05 6.92 -3.41
C ALA A 38 -6.24 8.19 -3.77
N GLY A 39 -5.12 8.03 -4.48
CA GLY A 39 -4.22 9.11 -4.93
C GLY A 39 -2.92 9.23 -4.13
N GLY A 40 -2.60 8.27 -3.27
CA GLY A 40 -1.42 8.30 -2.41
C GLY A 40 -0.14 7.94 -3.16
N ASP A 41 0.97 8.51 -2.71
CA ASP A 41 2.29 8.32 -3.33
C ASP A 41 3.43 7.98 -2.35
N GLY A 42 3.21 8.13 -1.04
CA GLY A 42 4.11 7.66 0.02
C GLY A 42 4.14 6.13 0.18
N PHE A 43 4.80 5.67 1.23
CA PHE A 43 4.75 4.28 1.66
C PHE A 43 3.73 4.13 2.81
N VAL A 44 2.88 3.10 2.75
CA VAL A 44 1.78 2.91 3.72
C VAL A 44 1.91 1.58 4.47
N MET A 45 1.62 1.62 5.77
CA MET A 45 1.57 0.44 6.66
C MET A 45 0.25 0.45 7.42
N GLU A 46 -0.48 -0.66 7.35
CA GLU A 46 -1.85 -0.74 7.86
C GLU A 46 -1.95 -1.47 9.21
N ASN A 47 -2.78 -0.98 10.12
CA ASN A 47 -3.44 -1.79 11.14
C ASN A 47 -4.93 -1.93 10.82
N ALA A 48 -5.47 -3.14 10.84
CA ALA A 48 -6.87 -3.41 10.51
C ALA A 48 -7.60 -4.19 11.61
N GLY A 49 -8.79 -3.76 12.00
CA GLY A 49 -9.56 -4.38 13.08
C GLY A 49 -11.07 -4.19 12.93
N CYS A 50 -11.85 -5.27 12.87
CA CYS A 50 -13.31 -5.24 12.66
C CYS A 50 -14.07 -6.34 13.43
N PHE A 51 -13.36 -7.24 14.14
CA PHE A 51 -13.90 -8.41 14.84
C PHE A 51 -14.93 -9.23 14.03
N GLY A 52 -14.75 -9.34 12.71
CA GLY A 52 -15.68 -10.00 11.81
C GLY A 52 -15.83 -11.52 12.03
N ASP A 53 -17.02 -12.03 11.74
CA ASP A 53 -17.44 -13.43 11.94
C ASP A 53 -17.75 -14.20 10.65
N ALA A 54 -17.39 -13.63 9.50
CA ALA A 54 -17.72 -14.06 8.13
C ALA A 54 -19.20 -13.95 7.73
N THR A 55 -20.00 -13.17 8.46
CA THR A 55 -21.40 -12.90 8.08
C THR A 55 -21.51 -11.54 7.37
N PRO A 56 -21.99 -11.50 6.12
CA PRO A 56 -22.26 -10.24 5.43
C PRO A 56 -23.35 -9.42 6.12
N ARG A 57 -23.20 -8.09 6.11
CA ARG A 57 -24.11 -7.15 6.77
C ARG A 57 -24.31 -5.90 5.93
N GLU A 58 -25.45 -5.24 6.14
CA GLU A 58 -25.71 -3.90 5.61
C GLU A 58 -24.83 -2.87 6.34
N LEU A 59 -24.16 -2.00 5.59
CA LEU A 59 -23.42 -0.88 6.16
C LEU A 59 -24.38 0.14 6.79
N ASP A 60 -23.95 0.75 7.88
CA ASP A 60 -24.62 1.94 8.42
C ASP A 60 -24.26 3.16 7.54
N PRO A 61 -25.24 3.82 6.88
CA PRO A 61 -24.97 4.96 6.01
C PRO A 61 -24.64 6.26 6.76
N ASP A 62 -24.95 6.38 8.05
CA ASP A 62 -24.56 7.51 8.91
C ASP A 62 -24.00 6.99 10.24
N PRO A 63 -22.83 6.34 10.22
CA PRO A 63 -22.32 5.64 11.38
C PRO A 63 -21.90 6.62 12.47
N ARG A 64 -22.48 6.45 13.66
CA ARG A 64 -22.00 7.07 14.90
C ARG A 64 -21.16 6.08 15.69
N PHE A 65 -20.01 6.50 16.18
CA PHE A 65 -19.08 5.63 16.90
C PHE A 65 -19.03 6.05 18.36
N SER A 66 -19.24 5.10 19.28
CA SER A 66 -18.97 5.30 20.70
C SER A 66 -17.45 5.34 20.94
N ALA A 67 -17.02 6.09 21.95
CA ALA A 67 -15.61 6.09 22.37
C ALA A 67 -15.16 4.68 22.75
N GLU A 68 -16.00 3.93 23.49
CA GLU A 68 -15.74 2.55 23.89
C GLU A 68 -15.47 1.63 22.69
N SER A 69 -16.25 1.75 21.61
CA SER A 69 -16.04 0.94 20.40
C SER A 69 -14.70 1.23 19.72
N LEU A 70 -14.33 2.51 19.61
CA LEU A 70 -13.06 2.92 19.01
C LEU A 70 -11.87 2.49 19.89
N GLU A 71 -11.98 2.72 21.20
CA GLU A 71 -10.97 2.32 22.19
C GLU A 71 -10.79 0.81 22.22
N ARG A 72 -11.87 0.03 22.10
CA ARG A 72 -11.79 -1.43 22.04
C ARG A 72 -10.91 -1.90 20.88
N VAL A 73 -11.09 -1.34 19.68
CA VAL A 73 -10.28 -1.72 18.51
C VAL A 73 -8.83 -1.25 18.69
N HIS A 74 -8.62 0.00 19.10
CA HIS A 74 -7.26 0.53 19.26
C HIS A 74 -6.49 -0.17 20.40
N ASN A 75 -7.14 -0.48 21.51
CA ASN A 75 -6.55 -1.24 22.61
C ASN A 75 -6.19 -2.66 22.18
N ALA A 76 -6.93 -3.28 21.26
CA ALA A 76 -6.55 -4.59 20.72
C ALA A 76 -5.19 -4.53 20.01
N PHE A 77 -4.91 -3.46 19.24
CA PHE A 77 -3.60 -3.23 18.62
C PHE A 77 -2.51 -2.98 19.67
N MET A 78 -2.79 -2.11 20.65
CA MET A 78 -1.79 -1.68 21.64
C MET A 78 -1.46 -2.74 22.69
N ASN A 79 -2.38 -3.68 22.96
CA ASN A 79 -2.21 -4.74 23.95
C ASN A 79 -1.53 -6.00 23.40
N GLU A 80 -1.19 -6.03 22.11
CA GLU A 80 -0.39 -7.11 21.54
C GLU A 80 0.97 -7.21 22.25
N LYS A 81 1.49 -8.44 22.34
CA LYS A 81 2.73 -8.74 23.06
C LYS A 81 3.78 -9.32 22.11
N PRO A 82 5.07 -8.98 22.29
CA PRO A 82 6.15 -9.57 21.51
C PRO A 82 6.13 -11.11 21.54
N PRO A 83 6.50 -11.77 20.43
CA PRO A 83 6.94 -11.19 19.15
C PRO A 83 5.79 -10.86 18.18
N ALA A 84 4.54 -11.11 18.57
CA ALA A 84 3.34 -10.92 17.75
C ALA A 84 2.67 -9.55 18.02
N ASP A 85 3.47 -8.49 18.10
CA ASP A 85 3.06 -7.11 18.40
C ASP A 85 3.21 -6.17 17.21
N GLY A 86 2.98 -6.69 16.01
CA GLY A 86 3.11 -5.95 14.76
C GLY A 86 2.31 -4.65 14.75
N HIS A 87 1.06 -4.67 15.22
CA HIS A 87 0.22 -3.49 15.23
C HIS A 87 0.71 -2.45 16.23
N ARG A 88 1.06 -2.88 17.46
CA ARG A 88 1.66 -2.01 18.48
C ARG A 88 2.94 -1.36 17.96
N ARG A 89 3.82 -2.12 17.33
CA ARG A 89 5.06 -1.62 16.74
C ARG A 89 4.81 -0.61 15.62
N ASN A 90 3.82 -0.85 14.77
CA ASN A 90 3.40 0.10 13.74
C ASN A 90 2.96 1.43 14.38
N VAL A 91 2.03 1.40 15.37
CA VAL A 91 1.59 2.62 16.09
C VAL A 91 2.75 3.41 16.70
N LEU A 92 3.74 2.71 17.25
CA LEU A 92 4.88 3.32 17.95
C LEU A 92 6.05 3.68 17.02
N THR A 93 5.95 3.44 15.71
CA THR A 93 7.03 3.75 14.77
C THR A 93 7.12 5.26 14.57
N ALA A 94 8.16 5.86 15.15
CA ALA A 94 8.39 7.31 15.14
C ALA A 94 8.69 7.88 13.74
N SER A 95 9.03 7.04 12.76
CA SER A 95 9.33 7.49 11.39
C SER A 95 8.09 7.68 10.52
N HIS A 96 6.89 7.32 10.98
CA HIS A 96 5.67 7.72 10.29
C HIS A 96 5.53 9.23 10.29
N THR A 97 5.16 9.78 9.15
CA THR A 97 5.01 11.23 8.94
C THR A 97 3.58 11.68 9.03
N SER A 98 2.62 10.78 8.78
CA SER A 98 1.20 11.07 8.92
C SER A 98 0.39 9.79 9.13
N LEU A 99 -0.86 9.98 9.56
CA LEU A 99 -1.83 8.92 9.80
C LEU A 99 -3.14 9.27 9.09
N GLY A 100 -3.77 8.29 8.46
CA GLY A 100 -5.17 8.30 8.08
C GLY A 100 -5.93 7.22 8.85
N VAL A 101 -7.14 7.52 9.32
CA VAL A 101 -8.00 6.53 9.98
C VAL A 101 -9.30 6.42 9.21
N GLY A 102 -9.56 5.22 8.70
CA GLY A 102 -10.83 4.84 8.11
C GLY A 102 -11.71 4.12 9.11
N LEU A 103 -12.98 4.49 9.17
CA LEU A 103 -13.98 3.87 10.06
C LEU A 103 -15.23 3.50 9.28
N ALA A 104 -15.81 2.36 9.63
CA ALA A 104 -17.14 1.93 9.18
C ALA A 104 -17.77 1.02 10.24
N LYS A 105 -19.07 0.80 10.17
CA LYS A 105 -19.75 -0.25 10.95
C LYS A 105 -20.98 -0.76 10.21
N ALA A 106 -21.43 -1.94 10.60
CA ALA A 106 -22.70 -2.48 10.13
C ALA A 106 -23.88 -1.84 10.88
N LYS A 107 -25.02 -1.75 10.22
CA LYS A 107 -26.27 -1.23 10.80
C LYS A 107 -26.72 -2.09 11.99
N GLY A 108 -27.02 -1.45 13.11
CA GLY A 108 -27.43 -2.14 14.35
C GLY A 108 -26.30 -2.84 15.12
N PHE A 109 -25.03 -2.63 14.73
CA PHE A 109 -23.86 -3.11 15.46
C PHE A 109 -23.08 -1.92 16.02
N ASP A 110 -22.59 -2.06 17.26
CA ASP A 110 -21.73 -1.03 17.87
C ASP A 110 -20.24 -1.30 17.68
N ILE A 111 -19.85 -2.38 17.00
CA ILE A 111 -18.42 -2.67 16.77
C ILE A 111 -17.94 -1.89 15.54
N ALA A 112 -16.96 -1.01 15.74
CA ALA A 112 -16.29 -0.30 14.67
C ALA A 112 -15.33 -1.22 13.91
N CYS A 113 -15.33 -1.08 12.59
CA CYS A 113 -14.27 -1.55 11.72
C CYS A 113 -13.33 -0.37 11.47
N MET A 114 -12.05 -0.57 11.76
CA MET A 114 -11.01 0.45 11.72
C MET A 114 -9.87 -0.02 10.83
N ALA A 115 -9.41 0.87 9.96
CA ALA A 115 -8.13 0.76 9.27
C ALA A 115 -7.30 2.00 9.59
N GLN A 116 -6.17 1.82 10.28
CA GLN A 116 -5.16 2.85 10.49
C GLN A 116 -4.10 2.73 9.41
N GLU A 117 -3.97 3.74 8.57
CA GLU A 117 -3.02 3.80 7.47
C GLU A 117 -1.90 4.77 7.87
N PHE A 118 -0.76 4.23 8.31
CA PHE A 118 0.42 5.00 8.68
C PHE A 118 1.27 5.26 7.44
N VAL A 119 1.60 6.53 7.19
CA VAL A 119 2.27 6.95 5.95
C VAL A 119 3.65 7.50 6.23
N ASP A 120 4.60 6.98 5.46
CA ASP A 120 5.96 7.47 5.33
C ASP A 120 6.04 8.35 4.06
N ASP A 121 5.74 9.64 4.20
CA ASP A 121 5.82 10.65 3.16
C ASP A 121 7.10 11.48 3.31
N TYR A 122 8.13 11.06 2.60
CA TYR A 122 9.46 11.68 2.61
C TYR A 122 9.80 12.44 1.34
N GLY A 123 8.85 12.73 0.44
CA GLY A 123 9.19 13.36 -0.82
C GLY A 123 8.03 13.93 -1.61
N THR A 124 8.33 14.39 -2.81
CA THR A 124 7.35 14.66 -3.85
C THR A 124 7.66 13.76 -5.04
N TYR A 125 6.62 13.15 -5.60
CA TYR A 125 6.78 12.13 -6.64
C TYR A 125 6.03 12.55 -7.90
N GLN A 126 6.65 12.38 -9.06
CA GLN A 126 5.95 12.53 -10.33
C GLN A 126 4.84 11.47 -10.43
N PRO A 127 3.63 11.84 -10.88
CA PRO A 127 2.53 10.89 -11.05
C PRO A 127 2.91 9.73 -11.97
N LEU A 128 2.47 8.53 -11.60
CA LEU A 128 2.54 7.35 -12.45
C LEU A 128 1.20 7.15 -13.17
N PRO A 129 1.20 6.54 -14.38
CA PRO A 129 -0.05 6.16 -15.01
C PRO A 129 -0.76 5.11 -14.16
N ARG A 130 -2.09 5.17 -14.06
CA ARG A 130 -2.89 4.12 -13.39
C ARG A 130 -2.85 2.80 -14.15
N ARG A 131 -2.71 2.88 -15.47
CA ARG A 131 -2.71 1.76 -16.40
C ARG A 131 -1.59 1.89 -17.41
N ALA A 132 -0.94 0.78 -17.74
CA ALA A 132 0.06 0.70 -18.79
C ALA A 132 -0.06 -0.64 -19.55
N GLN A 133 0.72 -0.80 -20.60
CA GLN A 133 0.87 -2.07 -21.32
C GLN A 133 2.20 -2.73 -20.98
N VAL A 134 2.28 -4.05 -21.09
CA VAL A 134 3.55 -4.79 -20.97
C VAL A 134 4.61 -4.18 -21.89
N GLY A 135 5.75 -3.83 -21.32
CA GLY A 135 6.90 -3.21 -21.99
C GLY A 135 6.77 -1.69 -22.21
N GLU A 136 5.68 -1.07 -21.77
CA GLU A 136 5.55 0.39 -21.77
C GLU A 136 6.55 1.00 -20.79
N VAL A 137 7.19 2.10 -21.20
CA VAL A 137 8.20 2.80 -20.42
C VAL A 137 7.52 3.89 -19.59
N VAL A 138 7.69 3.83 -18.28
CA VAL A 138 7.20 4.85 -17.34
C VAL A 138 8.36 5.68 -16.81
N ARG A 139 8.11 6.96 -16.56
CA ARG A 139 9.06 7.85 -15.90
C ARG A 139 8.82 7.80 -14.39
N VAL A 140 9.85 7.41 -13.65
CA VAL A 140 9.87 7.41 -12.19
C VAL A 140 10.80 8.54 -11.74
N ALA A 141 10.23 9.60 -11.19
CA ALA A 141 10.99 10.78 -10.81
C ALA A 141 10.39 11.45 -9.57
N GLY A 142 11.19 12.26 -8.89
CA GLY A 142 10.76 12.94 -7.67
C GLY A 142 11.92 13.64 -6.96
N GLU A 143 11.63 14.10 -5.75
CA GLU A 143 12.59 14.72 -4.85
C GLU A 143 12.29 14.30 -3.41
N LEU A 144 13.29 13.76 -2.73
CA LEU A 144 13.16 13.43 -1.31
C LEU A 144 13.50 14.64 -0.43
N ARG A 145 12.79 14.78 0.68
CA ARG A 145 13.06 15.76 1.75
C ARG A 145 14.12 15.20 2.70
N ALA A 146 15.04 16.06 3.12
CA ALA A 146 16.00 15.70 4.17
C ALA A 146 15.25 15.30 5.47
N PRO A 147 15.78 14.36 6.27
CA PRO A 147 17.10 13.74 6.17
C PRO A 147 17.17 12.52 5.23
N ALA A 148 16.06 12.09 4.62
CA ALA A 148 16.06 10.96 3.69
C ALA A 148 16.99 11.25 2.50
N LYS A 149 17.77 10.27 2.07
CA LYS A 149 18.61 10.34 0.88
C LYS A 149 18.20 9.28 -0.12
N ILE A 150 17.99 9.65 -1.38
CA ILE A 150 17.62 8.69 -2.41
C ILE A 150 18.69 7.60 -2.54
N ALA A 151 18.25 6.34 -2.46
CA ALA A 151 19.12 5.18 -2.58
C ALA A 151 18.85 4.41 -3.87
N GLY A 152 17.58 4.24 -4.26
CA GLY A 152 17.24 3.51 -5.48
C GLY A 152 15.76 3.45 -5.78
N VAL A 153 15.45 2.86 -6.93
CA VAL A 153 14.09 2.55 -7.38
C VAL A 153 13.98 1.05 -7.60
N GLY A 154 12.88 0.43 -7.18
CA GLY A 154 12.62 -0.99 -7.42
C GLY A 154 11.30 -1.20 -8.16
N ILE A 155 11.27 -2.16 -9.08
CA ILE A 155 10.06 -2.58 -9.78
C ILE A 155 9.73 -4.02 -9.39
N SER A 156 8.55 -4.22 -8.82
CA SER A 156 8.00 -5.52 -8.44
C SER A 156 6.75 -5.83 -9.25
N ARG A 157 6.30 -7.08 -9.18
CA ARG A 157 5.11 -7.54 -9.90
C ARG A 157 4.40 -8.63 -9.11
N VAL A 158 3.08 -8.53 -9.02
CA VAL A 158 2.19 -9.61 -8.59
C VAL A 158 1.12 -9.89 -9.64
N GLU A 159 0.51 -11.07 -9.53
CA GLU A 159 -0.73 -11.34 -10.25
C GLU A 159 -1.82 -10.39 -9.76
N ALA A 160 -2.75 -10.03 -10.66
CA ALA A 160 -3.91 -9.24 -10.26
C ALA A 160 -4.71 -9.98 -9.17
N GLY A 161 -5.22 -9.22 -8.20
CA GLY A 161 -6.10 -9.73 -7.15
C GLY A 161 -7.30 -10.46 -7.74
N LYS A 162 -7.72 -11.53 -7.06
CA LYS A 162 -8.96 -12.24 -7.34
C LYS A 162 -9.86 -12.10 -6.12
N PRO A 163 -11.20 -12.11 -6.29
CA PRO A 163 -12.11 -12.11 -5.16
C PRO A 163 -11.78 -13.21 -4.14
N ILE A 164 -11.78 -12.85 -2.86
CA ILE A 164 -11.41 -13.74 -1.77
C ILE A 164 -12.64 -13.95 -0.87
N PRO A 165 -13.06 -15.21 -0.62
CA PRO A 165 -14.17 -15.49 0.30
C PRO A 165 -13.86 -15.05 1.74
N PRO A 166 -14.88 -14.60 2.52
CA PRO A 166 -14.70 -14.11 3.89
C PRO A 166 -14.04 -15.12 4.84
N GLU A 167 -14.36 -16.41 4.69
CA GLU A 167 -13.81 -17.48 5.53
C GLU A 167 -12.31 -17.66 5.28
N ARG A 168 -11.84 -17.34 4.07
CA ARG A 168 -10.43 -17.34 3.73
C ARG A 168 -9.75 -16.07 4.22
N LEU A 169 -10.35 -14.90 4.05
CA LEU A 169 -9.80 -13.62 4.51
C LEU A 169 -9.44 -13.64 6.00
N ARG A 170 -10.32 -14.19 6.84
CA ARG A 170 -10.10 -14.30 8.29
C ARG A 170 -8.93 -15.21 8.69
N LYS A 171 -8.47 -16.07 7.78
CA LYS A 171 -7.33 -16.99 8.00
C LYS A 171 -6.05 -16.47 7.36
N MET A 172 -6.14 -15.43 6.53
CA MET A 172 -4.97 -14.79 5.95
C MET A 172 -4.33 -13.90 6.99
N GLY A 173 -3.00 -13.99 7.11
CA GLY A 173 -2.23 -13.11 7.98
C GLY A 173 -1.83 -11.82 7.27
N GLY A 174 -0.58 -11.41 7.49
CA GLY A 174 0.02 -10.28 6.79
C GLY A 174 0.02 -10.43 5.27
N TYR A 175 0.39 -9.36 4.59
CA TYR A 175 0.61 -9.32 3.15
C TYR A 175 2.11 -9.12 2.89
N PRO A 176 2.74 -9.93 2.03
CA PRO A 176 4.11 -9.68 1.65
C PRO A 176 4.16 -8.58 0.60
N ILE A 177 4.97 -7.54 0.84
CA ILE A 177 5.37 -6.63 -0.23
C ILE A 177 6.28 -7.43 -1.18
N PRO A 178 5.91 -7.59 -2.46
CA PRO A 178 6.67 -8.41 -3.39
C PRO A 178 8.08 -7.82 -3.60
N PRO A 179 9.15 -8.64 -3.52
CA PRO A 179 10.48 -8.15 -3.79
C PRO A 179 10.58 -7.64 -5.24
N PRO A 180 11.34 -6.57 -5.50
CA PRO A 180 11.56 -6.11 -6.86
C PRO A 180 12.23 -7.18 -7.73
N TYR A 181 11.72 -7.42 -8.93
CA TYR A 181 12.43 -8.22 -9.95
C TYR A 181 13.55 -7.41 -10.61
N ALA A 182 13.48 -6.07 -10.54
CA ALA A 182 14.50 -5.16 -11.01
C ALA A 182 14.72 -4.03 -9.99
N THR A 183 15.98 -3.69 -9.76
CA THR A 183 16.40 -2.56 -8.91
C THR A 183 17.34 -1.65 -9.69
N PHE A 184 17.20 -0.36 -9.44
CA PHE A 184 17.91 0.71 -10.14
C PHE A 184 18.56 1.64 -9.13
N PHE A 185 19.90 1.69 -9.19
CA PHE A 185 20.73 2.48 -8.28
C PHE A 185 21.46 3.60 -9.03
N PRO A 186 21.99 4.61 -8.33
CA PRO A 186 22.84 5.64 -8.94
C PRO A 186 24.11 5.07 -9.61
N LYS A 187 24.81 5.91 -10.37
CA LYS A 187 26.11 5.54 -10.96
C LYS A 187 27.09 5.04 -9.87
N GLY A 188 27.84 4.00 -10.20
CA GLY A 188 28.76 3.31 -9.27
C GLY A 188 28.27 1.93 -8.82
N PHE A 189 26.99 1.62 -9.04
CA PHE A 189 26.40 0.30 -8.78
C PHE A 189 26.14 -0.48 -10.08
N LYS A 190 26.09 -1.81 -9.99
CA LYS A 190 25.69 -2.67 -11.11
C LYS A 190 24.16 -2.64 -11.24
N THR A 191 23.66 -1.85 -12.19
CA THR A 191 22.23 -1.71 -12.52
C THR A 191 22.01 -1.71 -14.03
N PRO A 192 20.87 -2.20 -14.57
CA PRO A 192 20.60 -2.17 -16.00
C PRO A 192 20.51 -0.75 -16.56
N ILE A 193 19.89 0.15 -15.81
CA ILE A 193 19.71 1.57 -16.16
C ILE A 193 20.13 2.38 -14.93
N PRO A 194 21.16 3.24 -15.00
CA PRO A 194 21.54 4.09 -13.87
C PRO A 194 20.44 5.09 -13.53
N LEU A 195 20.05 5.13 -12.25
CA LEU A 195 19.19 6.18 -11.70
C LEU A 195 19.93 7.52 -11.78
N GLN A 196 19.35 8.51 -12.44
CA GLN A 196 19.93 9.85 -12.46
C GLN A 196 19.62 10.52 -11.13
N VAL A 197 20.64 11.08 -10.48
CA VAL A 197 20.52 11.76 -9.18
C VAL A 197 21.23 13.11 -9.25
N ASN A 198 20.52 14.17 -8.85
CA ASN A 198 21.08 15.50 -8.66
C ASN A 198 20.63 16.02 -7.27
N GLY A 199 21.56 16.03 -6.31
CA GLY A 199 21.20 16.22 -4.90
C GLY A 199 20.27 15.10 -4.44
N ASN A 200 19.04 15.45 -4.05
CA ASN A 200 18.01 14.49 -3.65
C ASN A 200 16.87 14.34 -4.67
N ARG A 201 17.04 14.95 -5.85
CA ARG A 201 16.17 14.74 -7.01
C ARG A 201 16.61 13.50 -7.76
N PHE A 202 15.65 12.72 -8.23
CA PHE A 202 15.90 11.51 -8.99
C PHE A 202 15.01 11.41 -10.23
N ASP A 203 15.54 10.75 -11.26
CA ASP A 203 14.84 10.52 -12.52
C ASP A 203 15.32 9.22 -13.19
N ILE A 204 14.39 8.39 -13.62
CA ILE A 204 14.67 7.22 -14.45
C ILE A 204 13.47 6.89 -15.34
N GLN A 205 13.75 6.34 -16.52
CA GLN A 205 12.75 5.73 -17.39
C GLN A 205 12.91 4.21 -17.34
N VAL A 206 11.85 3.48 -16.99
CA VAL A 206 11.90 2.03 -16.78
C VAL A 206 10.75 1.34 -17.53
N PRO A 207 11.02 0.23 -18.24
CA PRO A 207 9.97 -0.58 -18.84
C PRO A 207 9.25 -1.42 -17.78
N LEU A 208 7.92 -1.46 -17.85
CA LEU A 208 7.09 -2.37 -17.06
C LEU A 208 7.00 -3.73 -17.75
N ASP A 209 8.04 -4.55 -17.58
CA ASP A 209 8.15 -5.88 -18.18
C ASP A 209 8.84 -6.87 -17.23
N ASP A 210 8.04 -7.72 -16.58
CA ASP A 210 8.51 -8.97 -15.99
C ASP A 210 8.16 -10.13 -16.92
N ARG A 211 9.09 -10.47 -17.81
CA ARG A 211 9.01 -11.63 -18.72
C ARG A 211 7.71 -11.66 -19.53
N LYS A 212 7.28 -10.49 -20.02
CA LYS A 212 6.09 -10.22 -20.83
C LYS A 212 4.76 -10.46 -20.11
N ARG A 213 4.73 -10.41 -18.78
CA ARG A 213 3.54 -10.78 -17.99
C ARG A 213 2.68 -9.56 -17.61
N PRO A 214 1.35 -9.60 -17.82
CA PRO A 214 0.42 -8.58 -17.34
C PRO A 214 0.02 -8.81 -15.89
N GLY A 215 -0.26 -7.76 -15.13
CA GLY A 215 -0.63 -7.84 -13.72
C GLY A 215 -0.41 -6.51 -13.01
N LEU A 216 -0.24 -6.55 -11.70
CA LEU A 216 -0.03 -5.34 -10.90
C LEU A 216 1.46 -5.14 -10.66
N TYR A 217 1.98 -3.99 -11.10
CA TYR A 217 3.38 -3.63 -10.95
C TYR A 217 3.53 -2.64 -9.80
N GLY A 218 4.45 -2.92 -8.88
CA GLY A 218 4.83 -2.01 -7.79
C GLY A 218 6.05 -1.19 -8.19
N VAL A 219 5.97 0.12 -8.04
CA VAL A 219 7.08 1.07 -8.20
C VAL A 219 7.45 1.59 -6.82
N SER A 220 8.60 1.12 -6.33
CA SER A 220 9.12 1.45 -5.00
C SER A 220 10.25 2.47 -5.09
N VAL A 221 10.28 3.43 -4.16
CA VAL A 221 11.41 4.34 -3.95
C VAL A 221 12.03 4.03 -2.60
N TRP A 222 13.35 3.88 -2.59
CA TRP A 222 14.13 3.51 -1.42
C TRP A 222 15.07 4.63 -1.02
N ALA A 223 15.21 4.85 0.28
CA ALA A 223 16.06 5.87 0.86
C ALA A 223 16.94 5.32 1.98
N THR A 224 18.01 6.03 2.29
CA THR A 224 18.76 5.89 3.55
C THR A 224 18.53 7.09 4.45
N PHE A 225 18.75 6.91 5.75
CA PHE A 225 18.55 7.93 6.77
C PHE A 225 19.82 8.06 7.62
N PRO A 226 20.68 9.06 7.34
CA PRO A 226 21.91 9.26 8.10
C PRO A 226 21.65 9.34 9.62
N PRO A 227 22.54 8.78 10.46
CA PRO A 227 23.81 8.12 10.09
C PRO A 227 23.67 6.67 9.59
N SER A 228 22.46 6.12 9.53
CA SER A 228 22.22 4.76 9.05
C SER A 228 22.25 4.67 7.52
N ASN A 229 22.82 3.58 7.00
CA ASN A 229 22.77 3.20 5.59
C ASN A 229 21.73 2.11 5.32
N GLU A 230 20.88 1.79 6.29
CA GLU A 230 19.76 0.87 6.10
C GLU A 230 18.79 1.43 5.05
N LEU A 231 18.43 0.58 4.08
CA LEU A 231 17.46 0.93 3.05
C LEU A 231 16.05 0.86 3.63
N LYS A 232 15.32 1.96 3.51
CA LYS A 232 13.90 2.04 3.85
C LYS A 232 13.10 2.42 2.62
N MET A 233 11.99 1.72 2.41
CA MET A 233 11.03 2.10 1.37
C MET A 233 10.28 3.35 1.86
N VAL A 234 10.20 4.37 1.00
CA VAL A 234 9.55 5.66 1.31
C VAL A 234 8.44 6.01 0.31
N SER A 235 8.25 5.16 -0.71
CA SER A 235 7.12 5.20 -1.63
C SER A 235 6.89 3.80 -2.17
N LEU A 236 5.63 3.38 -2.27
CA LEU A 236 5.21 2.22 -3.04
C LEU A 236 3.91 2.54 -3.76
N ARG A 237 3.98 2.63 -5.08
CA ARG A 237 2.84 2.95 -5.94
C ARG A 237 2.58 1.84 -6.93
N THR A 238 1.32 1.59 -7.23
CA THR A 238 0.93 0.47 -8.10
C THR A 238 0.45 0.94 -9.47
N VAL A 239 0.72 0.14 -10.50
CA VAL A 239 0.29 0.36 -11.89
C VAL A 239 -0.33 -0.93 -12.42
N GLU A 240 -1.55 -0.85 -12.95
CA GLU A 240 -2.21 -1.98 -13.61
C GLU A 240 -1.64 -2.14 -15.02
N VAL A 241 -0.97 -3.27 -15.29
CA VAL A 241 -0.31 -3.52 -16.58
C VAL A 241 -1.05 -4.59 -17.36
N GLY A 242 -1.70 -4.18 -18.45
CA GLY A 242 -2.40 -5.08 -19.36
C GLY A 242 -1.46 -5.80 -20.34
N GLY A 243 -1.91 -6.95 -20.85
CA GLY A 243 -1.17 -7.65 -21.91
C GLY A 243 -1.20 -6.81 -23.19
N LYS A 244 -0.13 -6.86 -24.00
CA LYS A 244 -0.11 -6.15 -25.30
C LYS A 244 -1.36 -6.53 -26.08
N SER A 245 -2.24 -5.57 -26.31
CA SER A 245 -3.32 -5.75 -27.27
C SER A 245 -2.68 -6.09 -28.61
N GLY A 246 -2.81 -7.36 -29.03
CA GLY A 246 -2.51 -7.71 -30.40
C GLY A 246 -3.40 -6.83 -31.25
N LYS A 247 -2.80 -6.03 -32.15
CA LYS A 247 -3.54 -5.43 -33.27
C LYS A 247 -4.34 -6.59 -33.89
N LYS A 248 -5.64 -6.67 -33.61
CA LYS A 248 -6.56 -7.42 -34.46
C LYS A 248 -6.54 -6.65 -35.77
N GLY A 249 -5.69 -7.09 -36.68
CA GLY A 249 -5.70 -6.61 -38.06
C GLY A 249 -7.10 -6.85 -38.59
N ALA A 250 -7.76 -5.77 -38.98
CA ALA A 250 -8.90 -5.86 -39.85
C ALA A 250 -8.47 -6.64 -41.10
N ARG A 251 -9.12 -7.77 -41.34
CA ARG A 251 -9.23 -8.42 -42.63
C ARG A 251 -10.71 -8.66 -42.87
#